data_AF-A0A1N7R0S4-F1
#
_entry.id   AF-A0A1N7R0S4-F1
#
_cell.length_a   1.000
_cell.length_b   1.000
_cell.length_c   1.000
_cell.angle_alpha   90.00
_cell.angle_beta   90.00
_cell.angle_gamma   90.00
#
_symmetry.space_group_name_H-M   'P 1'
#
loop_
_entity.id
_entity.type
_entity.pdbx_description
1 polymer ?
#
loop_
_entity_poly.entity_id
_entity_poly.type
_entity_poly.pdbx_seq_one_letter_code
_entity_poly.pdbx_strand_id
1 'polypeptide(L)'
;MSKKPFHYELKNQVSGSAEIRMYGYIGKYDEFDYKRFQQVFRDALQNNSDLTIRMHCGGGSVYEGLAIYDLILNSEGHTKVIVEGMAAS
;
A
#
# COMPACT_ATOMS: atom_id res chain seq x y z
N MET A 1 -5.13 0.69 -24.48
CA MET A 1 -5.56 0.09 -23.20
C MET A 1 -5.50 1.17 -22.14
N SER A 2 -6.65 1.62 -21.65
CA SER A 2 -6.71 2.64 -20.61
C SER A 2 -6.03 2.09 -19.35
N LYS A 3 -4.98 2.75 -18.86
CA LYS A 3 -4.40 2.44 -17.54
C LYS A 3 -5.52 2.68 -16.53
N LYS A 4 -6.05 1.61 -15.94
CA LYS A 4 -7.01 1.73 -14.84
C LYS A 4 -6.38 2.67 -13.80
N PRO A 5 -7.12 3.69 -13.31
CA PRO A 5 -6.55 4.69 -12.44
C PRO A 5 -6.02 4.04 -11.17
N PHE A 6 -4.70 4.12 -10.99
CA PHE A 6 -3.97 3.80 -9.78
C PHE A 6 -4.55 4.65 -8.63
N HIS A 7 -5.43 4.07 -7.80
CA HIS A 7 -6.09 4.76 -6.70
C HIS A 7 -5.25 4.66 -5.42
N TYR A 8 -4.09 5.31 -5.41
CA TYR A 8 -3.50 5.70 -4.15
C TYR A 8 -4.00 7.09 -3.79
N GLU A 9 -4.71 7.21 -2.68
CA GLU A 9 -5.13 8.48 -2.13
C GLU A 9 -4.53 8.62 -0.74
N LEU A 10 -3.49 9.44 -0.61
CA LEU A 10 -3.00 9.86 0.69
C LEU A 10 -4.05 10.78 1.29
N LYS A 11 -4.85 10.24 2.20
CA LYS A 11 -5.87 11.02 2.91
C LYS A 11 -5.41 11.31 4.32
N ASN A 12 -5.84 12.48 4.80
CA ASN A 12 -5.79 12.84 6.21
C ASN A 12 -4.36 12.96 6.77
N GLN A 13 -3.55 13.85 6.19
CA GLN A 13 -2.28 14.31 6.78
C GLN A 13 -2.55 15.21 8.01
N VAL A 14 -3.20 14.66 9.03
CA VAL A 14 -3.27 15.29 10.35
C VAL A 14 -1.97 14.90 11.05
N SER A 15 -1.25 15.90 11.55
CA SER A 15 0.08 15.76 12.17
C SER A 15 0.24 14.43 12.91
N GLY A 16 0.97 13.48 12.32
CA GLY A 16 1.30 12.18 12.91
C GLY A 16 0.70 10.93 12.24
N SER A 17 -0.35 11.04 11.42
CA SER A 17 -1.02 9.86 10.82
C SER A 17 -1.31 9.99 9.32
N ALA A 18 -1.21 8.87 8.58
CA ALA A 18 -1.56 8.78 7.16
C ALA A 18 -2.37 7.52 6.81
N GLU A 19 -3.09 7.54 5.68
CA GLU A 19 -3.84 6.40 5.15
C GLU A 19 -3.43 6.06 3.70
N ILE A 20 -3.29 4.76 3.42
CA ILE A 20 -3.03 4.14 2.11
C ILE A 20 -4.19 3.21 1.75
N ARG A 21 -4.64 3.24 0.50
CA ARG A 21 -5.61 2.26 -0.03
C ARG A 21 -4.92 1.32 -1.01
N MET A 22 -5.00 0.02 -0.73
CA MET A 22 -4.40 -1.07 -1.50
C MET A 22 -5.51 -1.96 -2.07
N TYR A 23 -6.10 -1.52 -3.17
CA TYR A 23 -7.26 -2.18 -3.79
C TYR A 23 -6.92 -2.72 -5.18
N GLY A 24 -7.20 -4.00 -5.43
CA GLY A 24 -6.93 -4.68 -6.70
C GLY A 24 -5.93 -5.83 -6.58
N TYR A 25 -5.10 -6.04 -7.60
CA TYR A 25 -4.10 -7.11 -7.65
C TYR A 25 -2.66 -6.57 -7.64
N ILE A 26 -1.73 -7.39 -7.16
CA ILE A 26 -0.30 -7.10 -7.08
C ILE A 26 0.40 -7.54 -8.37
N GLY A 27 1.03 -6.61 -9.08
CA GLY A 27 1.91 -6.93 -10.19
C GLY A 27 2.24 -5.74 -11.09
N LYS A 28 3.37 -5.85 -11.81
CA LYS A 28 3.86 -4.84 -12.77
C LYS A 28 2.80 -4.26 -13.73
N TYR A 29 1.84 -5.08 -14.14
CA TYR A 29 0.79 -4.69 -15.09
C TYR A 29 -0.60 -4.55 -14.45
N ASP A 30 -0.70 -4.73 -13.13
CA ASP A 30 -1.94 -4.73 -12.37
C ASP A 30 -2.18 -3.37 -11.68
N GLU A 31 -3.18 -3.33 -10.78
CA GLU A 31 -3.58 -2.12 -10.09
C GLU A 31 -2.45 -1.50 -9.27
N PHE A 32 -1.55 -2.29 -8.68
CA PHE A 32 -0.34 -1.76 -8.04
C PHE A 32 0.85 -2.71 -8.14
N ASP A 33 2.04 -2.11 -8.27
CA ASP A 33 3.32 -2.82 -8.25
C ASP A 33 4.16 -2.35 -7.06
N TYR A 34 5.18 -3.13 -6.72
CA TYR A 34 6.08 -2.80 -5.61
C TYR A 34 6.70 -1.40 -5.74
N LYS A 35 7.14 -0.99 -6.95
CA LYS A 35 7.82 0.29 -7.15
C LYS A 35 6.90 1.47 -6.82
N ARG A 36 5.66 1.41 -7.29
CA ARG A 36 4.66 2.46 -7.01
C ARG A 36 4.25 2.46 -5.55
N PHE A 37 4.03 1.28 -4.95
CA PHE A 37 3.73 1.16 -3.52
C PHE A 37 4.87 1.73 -2.66
N GLN A 38 6.12 1.41 -2.98
CA GLN A 38 7.29 1.87 -2.22
C GLN A 38 7.40 3.39 -2.18
N GLN A 39 7.23 4.06 -3.32
CA GLN A 39 7.29 5.52 -3.39
C GLN A 39 6.23 6.14 -2.47
N VAL A 40 5.00 5.70 -2.65
CA VAL A 40 3.82 6.10 -1.88
C VAL A 40 4.00 5.90 -0.37
N PHE A 41 4.50 4.72 0.01
CA PHE A 41 4.69 4.34 1.41
C PHE A 41 5.77 5.21 2.08
N ARG A 42 6.88 5.46 1.38
CA ARG A 42 7.95 6.34 1.88
C ARG A 42 7.49 7.79 2.01
N ASP A 43 6.74 8.29 1.03
CA ASP A 43 6.20 9.65 1.07
C ASP A 43 5.20 9.82 2.23
N ALA A 44 4.42 8.77 2.55
CA ALA A 44 3.54 8.78 3.72
C ALA A 44 4.32 8.85 5.03
N LEU A 45 5.44 8.12 5.15
CA LEU A 45 6.25 8.08 6.37
C LEU A 45 7.12 9.32 6.59
N GLN A 46 7.35 10.16 5.58
CA GLN A 46 8.16 11.38 5.75
C GLN A 46 7.62 12.32 6.85
N ASN A 47 6.30 12.38 7.01
CA ASN A 47 5.63 13.31 7.93
C ASN A 47 4.71 12.60 8.95
N ASN A 48 4.65 11.27 8.94
CA ASN A 48 3.72 10.50 9.75
C ASN A 48 4.41 9.27 10.36
N SER A 49 4.25 9.09 11.66
CA SER A 49 4.73 7.91 12.39
C SER A 49 3.71 6.78 12.40
N ASP A 50 2.42 7.10 12.19
CA ASP A 50 1.33 6.14 12.12
C ASP A 50 0.78 6.04 10.69
N LEU A 51 0.69 4.82 10.17
CA LEU A 51 0.19 4.54 8.84
C LEU A 51 -0.92 3.50 8.89
N THR A 52 -2.05 3.78 8.26
CA THR A 52 -3.12 2.79 8.06
C THR A 52 -3.17 2.37 6.59
N ILE A 53 -3.05 1.07 6.31
CA ILE A 53 -3.28 0.49 5.00
C ILE A 53 -4.67 -0.16 4.99
N ARG A 54 -5.58 0.36 4.17
CA ARG A 54 -6.87 -0.26 3.86
C ARG A 54 -6.73 -1.18 2.67
N MET A 55 -7.06 -2.45 2.82
CA MET A 55 -6.76 -3.48 1.85
C MET A 55 -8.02 -4.18 1.33
N HIS A 56 -8.17 -4.21 0.01
CA HIS A 56 -9.11 -5.06 -0.72
C HIS A 56 -8.34 -5.71 -1.86
N CYS A 57 -7.65 -6.81 -1.58
CA CYS A 57 -6.67 -7.38 -2.49
C CYS A 57 -6.96 -8.84 -2.81
N GLY A 58 -6.91 -9.17 -4.11
CA GLY A 58 -7.07 -10.54 -4.62
C GLY A 58 -5.75 -11.33 -4.72
N GLY A 59 -4.63 -10.75 -4.27
CA GLY A 59 -3.29 -11.35 -4.38
C GLY A 59 -2.53 -10.91 -5.62
N GLY A 60 -1.58 -11.72 -6.08
CA GLY A 60 -0.82 -11.47 -7.31
C GLY A 60 0.61 -11.99 -7.26
N SER A 61 1.56 -11.17 -7.73
CA SER A 61 2.98 -11.51 -7.76
C SER A 61 3.54 -11.73 -6.35
N VAL A 62 3.92 -12.98 -6.03
CA VAL A 62 4.55 -13.34 -4.75
C VAL A 62 5.84 -12.55 -4.50
N TYR A 63 6.67 -12.34 -5.54
CA TYR A 63 7.92 -11.59 -5.41
C TYR A 63 7.69 -10.13 -5.01
N GLU A 64 6.67 -9.50 -5.61
CA GLU A 64 6.33 -8.12 -5.24
C GLU A 64 5.62 -8.05 -3.89
N GLY A 65 4.77 -9.04 -3.56
CA GLY A 65 4.14 -9.17 -2.26
C GLY A 65 5.14 -9.30 -1.11
N LEU A 66 6.18 -10.13 -1.29
CA LEU A 66 7.28 -10.24 -0.32
C LEU A 66 8.07 -8.94 -0.18
N ALA A 67 8.35 -8.24 -1.29
CA ALA A 67 9.03 -6.95 -1.23
C ALA A 67 8.20 -5.87 -0.51
N ILE A 68 6.87 -5.88 -0.70
CA ILE A 68 5.94 -5.01 0.04
C ILE A 68 5.95 -5.36 1.54
N TYR A 69 5.87 -6.64 1.87
CA TYR A 69 5.94 -7.13 3.25
C TYR A 69 7.24 -6.69 3.94
N ASP A 70 8.39 -6.93 3.30
CA ASP A 70 9.70 -6.56 3.84
C ASP A 70 9.82 -5.05 4.04
N LEU A 71 9.31 -4.24 3.10
CA LEU A 71 9.30 -2.79 3.23
C LEU A 71 8.49 -2.32 4.45
N ILE A 72 7.31 -2.91 4.67
CA ILE A 72 6.46 -2.57 5.83
C ILE A 72 7.13 -3.01 7.13
N LEU A 73 7.63 -4.26 7.18
CA LEU A 73 8.23 -4.86 8.37
C LEU A 73 9.46 -4.09 8.86
N ASN A 74 10.27 -3.56 7.92
CA ASN A 74 11.51 -2.84 8.22
C ASN A 74 11.33 -1.32 8.29
N SER A 75 10.09 -0.82 8.26
CA SER A 75 9.83 0.61 8.41
C SER A 75 9.82 1.03 9.89
N GLU A 76 10.29 2.24 10.18
CA GLU A 76 10.33 2.77 11.56
C GLU A 76 8.95 3.23 12.07
N GLY A 77 7.97 3.38 11.17
CA GLY A 77 6.60 3.80 11.50
C GLY A 77 5.71 2.62 11.92
N HIS A 78 4.73 2.90 12.77
CA HIS A 78 3.70 1.93 13.12
C HIS A 78 2.70 1.80 11.97
N THR A 79 2.64 0.60 11.37
CA THR A 79 1.73 0.29 10.26
C THR A 79 0.60 -0.63 10.71
N LYS A 80 -0.65 -0.16 10.57
CA LYS A 80 -1.88 -0.94 10.78
C LYS A 80 -2.50 -1.32 9.44
N VAL A 81 -2.82 -2.60 9.24
CA VAL A 81 -3.55 -3.06 8.05
C VAL A 81 -5.01 -3.37 8.42
N ILE A 82 -5.96 -2.87 7.64
CA ILE A 82 -7.40 -3.12 7.78
C ILE A 82 -7.90 -3.78 6.49
N VAL A 83 -8.41 -5.01 6.59
CA VAL A 83 -9.01 -5.71 5.45
C VAL A 83 -10.45 -5.24 5.24
N GLU A 84 -10.74 -4.74 4.05
CA GLU A 84 -12.04 -4.27 3.60
C GLU A 84 -12.56 -5.20 2.50
N GLY A 85 -13.18 -6.30 2.91
CA GLY A 85 -13.78 -7.28 2.00
C GLY A 85 -12.88 -8.48 1.73
N MET A 86 -11.71 -8.29 1.12
CA MET A 86 -10.86 -9.41 0.71
C MET A 86 -9.36 -9.18 0.95
N ALA A 87 -8.71 -10.24 1.42
CA ALA A 87 -7.27 -10.42 1.47
C ALA A 87 -6.98 -11.85 1.01
N ALA A 88 -6.73 -12.05 -0.27
CA ALA A 88 -6.57 -13.38 -0.85
C ALA A 88 -5.14 -13.62 -1.38
N SER A 89 -4.73 -14.89 -1.29
CA SER A 89 -3.43 -15.45 -1.67
C SER A 89 -2.24 -15.08 -0.78
#